data_AF-A0A128A2C2-F1
#
_entry.id   AF-A0A128A2C2-F1
#
_cell.length_a   1.000
_cell.length_b   1.000
_cell.length_c   1.000
_cell.angle_alpha   90.00
_cell.angle_beta   90.00
_cell.angle_gamma   90.00
#
_symmetry.space_group_name_H-M   'P 1'
#
loop_
_entity.id
_entity.type
_entity.pdbx_description
1 polymer ?
#
loop_
_entity_poly.entity_id
_entity_poly.type
_entity_poly.pdbx_seq_one_letter_code
_entity_poly.pdbx_strand_id
1 'polypeptide(L)'
;MSDEFLRVARQEIQSEIDSLKDIFVVCTNDTQIYEKSADIEKHMHKIKGLAPMMEQEKIGEIARISDIILKHIASQGVLKGSHGTISHAVQKMSGIFDGQTSVDTDDFKKTVKDAYPQILGF
;
A
#
# COMPACT_ATOMS: atom_id res chain seq x y z
N MET A 1 10.43 -13.06 -18.42
CA MET A 1 10.28 -13.83 -17.16
C MET A 1 9.61 -15.15 -17.48
N SER A 2 9.75 -16.18 -16.64
CA SER A 2 9.00 -17.43 -16.86
C SER A 2 7.54 -17.25 -16.45
N ASP A 3 6.63 -17.95 -17.14
CA ASP A 3 5.21 -17.94 -16.81
C ASP A 3 4.94 -18.43 -15.38
N GLU A 4 5.77 -19.37 -14.90
CA GLU A 4 5.70 -19.87 -13.53
C GLU A 4 6.06 -18.81 -12.49
N PHE A 5 7.07 -17.97 -12.77
CA PHE A 5 7.41 -16.86 -11.90
C PHE A 5 6.26 -15.85 -11.81
N LEU A 6 5.67 -15.47 -12.95
CA LEU A 6 4.53 -14.55 -12.98
C LEU A 6 3.31 -15.11 -12.26
N ARG A 7 3.05 -16.41 -12.38
CA ARG A 7 1.97 -17.10 -11.67
C ARG A 7 2.17 -17.04 -10.15
N VAL A 8 3.37 -17.37 -9.68
CA VAL A 8 3.70 -17.35 -8.24
C VAL A 8 3.66 -15.93 -7.70
N ALA A 9 4.26 -14.96 -8.40
CA ALA A 9 4.24 -13.55 -7.99
C ALA A 9 2.80 -13.02 -7.89
N ARG A 10 1.93 -13.40 -8.82
CA ARG A 10 0.51 -13.03 -8.78
C ARG A 10 -0.20 -13.60 -7.56
N GLN A 11 0.03 -14.87 -7.24
CA GLN A 11 -0.54 -15.50 -6.05
C GLN A 11 -0.05 -14.85 -4.78
N GLU A 12 1.23 -14.48 -4.72
CA GLU A 12 1.81 -13.80 -3.56
C GLU A 12 1.18 -12.41 -3.38
N ILE A 13 1.14 -11.56 -4.42
CA ILE A 13 0.50 -10.23 -4.31
C ILE A 13 -0.96 -10.33 -3.86
N GLN A 14 -1.74 -11.27 -4.41
CA GLN A 14 -3.12 -11.50 -3.97
C GLN A 14 -3.18 -11.80 -2.47
N SER A 15 -2.34 -12.73 -1.98
CA SER A 15 -2.27 -13.08 -0.57
C SER A 15 -1.89 -11.89 0.33
N GLU A 16 -0.98 -11.04 -0.13
CA GLU A 16 -0.56 -9.84 0.61
C GLU A 16 -1.69 -8.79 0.66
N ILE A 17 -2.43 -8.60 -0.44
CA ILE A 17 -3.60 -7.70 -0.48
C ILE A 17 -4.73 -8.22 0.42
N ASP A 18 -4.99 -9.52 0.43
CA ASP A 18 -6.03 -10.10 1.27
C ASP A 18 -5.67 -10.04 2.75
N SER A 19 -4.41 -10.27 3.11
CA SER A 19 -3.91 -10.06 4.48
C SER A 19 -4.07 -8.61 4.92
N LEU A 20 -3.78 -7.65 4.03
CA LEU A 20 -4.03 -6.24 4.30
C LEU A 20 -5.51 -5.96 4.53
N LYS A 21 -6.43 -6.49 3.71
CA LYS A 21 -7.87 -6.33 3.92
C LYS A 21 -8.28 -6.84 5.30
N ASP A 22 -7.80 -8.01 5.71
CA ASP A 22 -8.09 -8.59 7.03
C ASP A 22 -7.58 -7.70 8.18
N ILE A 23 -6.38 -7.13 8.04
CA ILE A 23 -5.84 -6.15 9.00
C ILE A 23 -6.78 -4.94 9.12
N PHE A 24 -7.29 -4.43 7.99
CA PHE A 24 -8.17 -3.26 7.94
C PHE A 24 -9.61 -3.52 8.38
N VAL A 25 -10.04 -4.78 8.54
CA VAL A 25 -11.31 -5.10 9.21
C VAL A 25 -11.28 -4.68 10.69
N VAL A 26 -10.12 -4.78 11.34
CA VAL A 26 -9.96 -4.52 12.77
C VAL A 26 -9.19 -3.23 13.09
N CYS A 27 -8.45 -2.70 12.12
CA CYS A 27 -7.75 -1.44 12.21
C CYS A 27 -8.66 -0.31 11.72
N THR A 28 -9.14 0.52 12.64
CA THR A 28 -10.23 1.51 12.40
C THR A 28 -9.83 2.96 12.66
N ASN A 29 -8.62 3.19 13.16
CA ASN A 29 -8.13 4.53 13.51
C ASN A 29 -6.59 4.64 13.40
N ASP A 30 -6.10 5.88 13.46
CA ASP A 30 -4.67 6.19 13.29
C ASP A 30 -3.77 5.55 14.36
N THR A 31 -4.27 5.38 15.60
CA THR A 31 -3.53 4.72 16.68
C THR A 31 -3.30 3.24 16.36
N GLN A 32 -4.32 2.55 15.88
CA GLN A 32 -4.21 1.15 15.47
C GLN A 32 -3.30 0.97 14.25
N ILE A 33 -3.26 1.95 13.33
CA ILE A 33 -2.29 1.97 12.24
C ILE A 33 -0.88 2.05 12.78
N TYR A 34 -0.62 2.92 13.75
CA TYR A 34 0.69 3.02 14.38
C TYR A 34 1.11 1.69 15.02
N GLU A 35 0.24 1.08 15.83
CA GLU A 35 0.48 -0.21 16.49
C GLU A 35 0.79 -1.34 15.51
N LYS A 36 0.14 -1.33 14.34
CA LYS A 36 0.31 -2.35 13.28
C LYS A 36 1.26 -1.93 12.16
N SER A 37 1.89 -0.76 12.26
CA SER A 37 2.61 -0.12 11.15
C SER A 37 3.72 -1.00 10.56
N ALA A 38 4.48 -1.68 11.43
CA ALA A 38 5.55 -2.59 11.02
C ALA A 38 5.03 -3.87 10.33
N ASP A 39 3.82 -4.31 10.63
CA ASP A 39 3.20 -5.48 10.00
C ASP A 39 2.66 -5.10 8.60
N ILE A 40 1.93 -3.99 8.55
CA ILE A 40 1.42 -3.41 7.29
C ILE A 40 2.58 -3.06 6.34
N GLU A 41 3.70 -2.52 6.86
CA GLU A 41 4.88 -2.18 6.03
C GLU A 41 5.44 -3.40 5.31
N LYS A 42 5.49 -4.58 5.95
CA LYS A 42 6.02 -5.80 5.31
C LYS A 42 5.20 -6.20 4.08
N HIS A 43 3.87 -6.14 4.20
CA HIS A 43 2.98 -6.39 3.07
C HIS A 43 3.21 -5.38 1.95
N MET A 44 3.24 -4.08 2.29
CA MET A 44 3.51 -3.01 1.32
C MET A 44 4.89 -3.16 0.65
N HIS A 45 5.91 -3.58 1.39
CA HIS A 45 7.27 -3.77 0.89
C HIS A 45 7.34 -4.88 -0.15
N LYS A 46 6.65 -5.99 0.10
CA LYS A 46 6.56 -7.11 -0.85
C LYS A 46 5.80 -6.71 -2.10
N ILE A 47 4.63 -6.09 -1.96
CA ILE A 47 3.82 -5.63 -3.10
C ILE A 47 4.62 -4.64 -3.95
N LYS A 48 5.31 -3.68 -3.32
CA LYS A 48 6.22 -2.74 -4.00
C LYS A 48 7.25 -3.45 -4.86
N GLY A 49 7.82 -4.55 -4.38
CA GLY A 49 8.84 -5.31 -5.11
C GLY A 49 8.28 -6.17 -6.24
N LEU A 50 7.17 -6.86 -6.00
CA LEU A 50 6.61 -7.85 -6.92
C LEU A 50 5.70 -7.24 -8.00
N ALA A 51 4.95 -6.18 -7.69
CA ALA A 51 3.97 -5.62 -8.61
C ALA A 51 4.58 -5.10 -9.93
N PRO A 52 5.69 -4.33 -9.92
CA PRO A 52 6.36 -3.91 -11.16
C PRO A 52 6.87 -5.09 -11.99
N MET A 53 7.28 -6.19 -11.33
CA MET A 53 7.72 -7.40 -12.04
C MET A 53 6.59 -8.08 -12.83
N MET A 54 5.33 -7.75 -12.52
CA MET A 54 4.14 -8.21 -13.23
C MET A 54 3.52 -7.12 -14.12
N GLU A 55 4.28 -6.08 -14.47
CA GLU A 55 3.81 -4.91 -15.25
C GLU A 55 2.69 -4.11 -14.54
N GLN A 56 2.52 -4.30 -13.23
CA GLN A 56 1.55 -3.59 -12.39
C GLN A 56 2.20 -2.37 -11.70
N GLU A 57 2.84 -1.50 -12.50
CA GLU A 57 3.59 -0.32 -12.02
C GLU A 57 2.79 0.57 -11.07
N LYS A 58 1.49 0.74 -11.37
CA LYS A 58 0.57 1.53 -10.55
C LYS A 58 0.40 0.98 -9.13
N ILE A 59 0.27 -0.34 -8.99
CA ILE A 59 0.19 -0.99 -7.68
C ILE A 59 1.52 -0.82 -6.95
N GLY A 60 2.64 -1.01 -7.65
CA GLY A 60 3.98 -0.83 -7.11
C GLY A 60 4.21 0.58 -6.54
N GLU A 61 3.80 1.63 -7.26
CA GLU A 61 3.94 3.01 -6.81
C GLU A 61 3.07 3.33 -5.59
N ILE A 62 1.80 2.86 -5.56
CA ILE A 62 0.94 3.02 -4.37
C ILE A 62 1.57 2.33 -3.15
N ALA A 63 2.05 1.10 -3.33
CA ALA A 63 2.71 0.34 -2.27
C ALA A 63 3.99 1.02 -1.78
N ARG A 64 4.79 1.60 -2.69
CA ARG A 64 6.01 2.36 -2.36
C ARG A 64 5.69 3.60 -1.53
N ILE A 65 4.69 4.38 -1.92
CA ILE A 65 4.28 5.59 -1.18
C ILE A 65 3.77 5.18 0.22
N SER A 66 2.96 4.13 0.29
CA SER A 66 2.43 3.61 1.56
C SER A 66 3.54 3.09 2.48
N ASP A 67 4.52 2.38 1.92
CA ASP A 67 5.74 1.93 2.62
C ASP A 67 6.50 3.11 3.28
N ILE A 68 6.67 4.22 2.56
CA ILE A 68 7.31 5.44 3.09
C ILE A 68 6.50 6.03 4.26
N ILE A 69 5.18 6.12 4.12
CA ILE A 69 4.30 6.63 5.18
C ILE A 69 4.38 5.74 6.43
N LEU A 70 4.32 4.42 6.26
CA LEU A 70 4.35 3.46 7.36
C LEU A 70 5.70 3.48 8.10
N LYS A 71 6.82 3.64 7.37
CA LYS A 71 8.14 3.86 7.97
C LYS A 71 8.21 5.14 8.78
N HIS A 72 7.60 6.22 8.29
CA HIS A 72 7.49 7.47 9.03
C HIS A 72 6.69 7.27 10.33
N ILE A 73 5.52 6.61 10.23
CA ILE A 73 4.67 6.30 11.39
C ILE A 73 5.42 5.45 12.43
N ALA A 74 6.11 4.41 11.98
CA ALA A 74 6.90 3.56 12.87
C ALA A 74 8.01 4.33 13.60
N SER A 75 8.57 5.36 12.95
CA SER A 75 9.69 6.14 13.50
C SER A 75 9.25 7.37 14.31
N GLN A 76 8.10 7.97 14.01
CA GLN A 76 7.67 9.27 14.54
C GLN A 76 6.38 9.21 15.35
N GLY A 77 5.71 8.06 15.38
CA GLY A 77 4.47 7.85 16.12
C GLY A 77 3.22 8.01 15.25
N VAL A 78 2.09 8.21 15.92
CA VAL A 78 0.76 8.32 15.28
C VAL A 78 0.73 9.49 14.31
N LEU A 79 0.36 9.22 13.06
CA LEU A 79 0.16 10.22 12.01
C LEU A 79 -1.33 10.44 11.77
N LYS A 80 -1.80 11.66 11.96
CA LYS A 80 -3.22 12.01 11.80
C LYS A 80 -3.70 11.79 10.36
N GLY A 81 -4.80 11.08 10.18
CA GLY A 81 -5.39 10.74 8.88
C GLY A 81 -4.75 9.52 8.20
N SER A 82 -3.72 8.92 8.81
CA SER A 82 -3.00 7.78 8.21
C SER A 82 -3.90 6.57 7.99
N HIS A 83 -4.88 6.31 8.85
CA HIS A 83 -5.85 5.25 8.63
C HIS A 83 -6.62 5.43 7.32
N GLY A 84 -7.13 6.63 7.07
CA GLY A 84 -7.83 6.93 5.82
C GLY A 84 -6.91 6.77 4.61
N THR A 85 -5.68 7.29 4.68
CA THR A 85 -4.72 7.18 3.58
C THR A 85 -4.35 5.74 3.26
N ILE A 86 -3.95 4.94 4.26
CA ILE A 86 -3.48 3.57 4.01
C ILE A 86 -4.67 2.67 3.64
N SER A 87 -5.85 2.85 4.23
CA SER A 87 -7.07 2.13 3.79
C SER A 87 -7.37 2.39 2.32
N HIS A 88 -7.30 3.66 1.91
CA HIS A 88 -7.53 4.04 0.52
C HIS A 88 -6.48 3.46 -0.42
N ALA A 89 -5.22 3.37 0.01
CA ALA A 89 -4.16 2.71 -0.74
C ALA A 89 -4.46 1.22 -0.98
N VAL A 90 -4.86 0.48 0.07
CA VAL A 90 -5.23 -0.93 -0.02
C VAL A 90 -6.42 -1.14 -0.95
N GLN A 91 -7.45 -0.29 -0.84
CA GLN A 91 -8.61 -0.33 -1.72
C GLN A 91 -8.24 -0.08 -3.19
N LYS A 92 -7.43 0.93 -3.48
CA LYS A 92 -6.95 1.21 -4.85
C LYS A 92 -6.15 0.04 -5.41
N MET A 93 -5.22 -0.52 -4.63
CA MET A 93 -4.42 -1.67 -5.07
C MET A 93 -5.29 -2.89 -5.37
N SER A 94 -6.25 -3.22 -4.50
CA SER A 94 -7.19 -4.32 -4.76
C SER A 94 -7.99 -4.07 -6.03
N GLY A 95 -8.54 -2.85 -6.19
CA GLY A 95 -9.32 -2.50 -7.37
C GLY A 95 -8.53 -2.68 -8.67
N ILE A 96 -7.29 -2.17 -8.72
CA ILE A 96 -6.41 -2.34 -9.89
C ILE A 96 -6.11 -3.82 -10.12
N PHE A 97 -5.81 -4.59 -9.07
CA PHE A 97 -5.49 -6.01 -9.17
C PHE A 97 -6.66 -6.85 -9.70
N ASP A 98 -7.90 -6.47 -9.33
CA ASP A 98 -9.15 -7.07 -9.80
C ASP A 98 -9.56 -6.58 -11.21
N GLY A 99 -8.77 -5.73 -11.84
CA GLY A 99 -8.98 -5.26 -13.22
C GLY A 99 -9.75 -3.95 -13.36
N GLN A 100 -9.93 -3.17 -12.28
CA GLN A 100 -10.54 -1.84 -12.35
C GLN A 100 -9.57 -0.84 -13.00
N THR A 101 -9.88 -0.41 -14.22
CA THR A 101 -9.04 0.47 -15.04
C THR A 101 -9.21 1.97 -14.76
N SER A 102 -10.24 2.36 -14.00
CA SER A 102 -10.56 3.77 -13.68
C SER A 102 -9.79 4.33 -12.49
N VAL A 103 -8.86 3.58 -11.90
CA VAL A 103 -8.12 4.04 -10.71
C VAL A 103 -7.00 5.00 -11.12
N ASP A 104 -7.25 6.30 -10.90
CA ASP A 104 -6.24 7.35 -11.03
C ASP A 104 -5.20 7.24 -9.89
N THR A 105 -3.96 6.92 -10.25
CA THR A 105 -2.81 6.84 -9.34
C THR A 105 -2.16 8.20 -9.08
N ASP A 106 -2.28 9.14 -10.02
CA ASP A 106 -1.65 10.46 -9.92
C ASP A 106 -2.37 11.30 -8.84
N ASP A 107 -3.68 11.09 -8.69
CA ASP A 107 -4.48 11.65 -7.61
C ASP A 107 -4.05 11.17 -6.21
N PHE A 108 -3.66 9.89 -6.07
CA PHE A 108 -3.23 9.35 -4.78
C PHE A 108 -1.92 10.00 -4.31
N LYS A 109 -0.92 10.06 -5.20
CA LYS A 109 0.38 10.67 -4.88
C LYS A 109 0.24 12.14 -4.51
N LYS A 110 -0.57 12.88 -5.27
CA LYS A 110 -0.86 14.29 -4.97
C LYS A 110 -1.54 14.46 -3.62
N THR A 111 -2.59 13.69 -3.36
CA THR A 111 -3.33 13.71 -2.09
C THR A 111 -2.42 13.43 -0.90
N VAL A 112 -1.51 12.46 -1.01
CA VAL A 112 -0.54 12.14 0.04
C VAL A 112 0.44 13.30 0.26
N LYS A 113 0.95 13.92 -0.80
CA LYS A 113 1.86 15.07 -0.70
C LYS A 113 1.19 16.25 0.00
N ASP A 114 -0.06 16.53 -0.33
CA ASP A 114 -0.84 17.61 0.27
C ASP A 114 -1.18 17.30 1.74
N ALA A 115 -1.47 16.04 2.08
CA ALA A 115 -1.78 15.62 3.45
C ALA A 115 -0.55 15.55 4.37
N TYR A 116 0.61 15.18 3.85
CA TYR A 116 1.83 14.94 4.63
C TYR A 116 3.06 15.64 4.04
N PRO A 117 3.07 16.98 3.97
CA PRO A 117 4.18 17.74 3.40
C PRO A 117 5.50 17.53 4.15
N GLN A 118 5.46 17.05 5.39
CA GLN A 118 6.62 16.74 6.22
C GLN A 118 7.32 15.42 5.85
N ILE A 119 6.68 14.54 5.07
CA ILE A 119 7.26 13.27 4.67
C ILE A 119 7.95 13.46 3.31
N LEU A 120 9.25 13.19 3.26
CA LEU A 120 10.08 13.32 2.06
C LEU A 120 10.20 11.96 1.33
N GLY A 121 10.48 11.99 0.02
CA GLY A 121 10.80 10.79 -0.77
C GLY A 121 9.68 10.22 -1.66
N PHE A 122 8.56 10.94 -1.80
CA PHE A 122 7.47 10.58 -2.72
C PHE A 122 7.75 10.93 -4.19
#